data_AF-A0A3B5KXL2-F1
#
_entry.id   AF-A0A3B5KXL2-F1
#
_cell.length_a   1.000
_cell.length_b   1.000
_cell.length_c   1.000
_cell.angle_alpha   90.00
_cell.angle_beta   90.00
_cell.angle_gamma   90.00
#
_symmetry.space_group_name_H-M   'P 1'
#
loop_
_entity.id
_entity.type
_entity.pdbx_description
1 polymer ?
#
loop_
_entity_poly.entity_id
_entity_poly.type
_entity_poly.pdbx_seq_one_letter_code
_entity_poly.pdbx_strand_id
1 'polypeptide(L)'
;FTSVNCYMVVCQSKNIRNNVTNLRSLENCTIIEGHLKILLMFGAKSGDFQGLSFPKLRVVTDYVLLFRVYGLETLSDLFPNLTVIRGNNLFFNYALVIYEMLQLKEVGLHSLMNITRGAVRIEKNPDLCYLATLDWSMILDSVEDNFIVANKNERECGDVCPGTAQGQTLCTQTTINGHFRGRCWSQTYCQTKHLHGCIISVHGHAYVTSKARVSSLMLLVTTAAVKYLEKMKFLCLFRLTCEPCAGPCPKACQGNKTIDSVTSAQALRGCTVIEGNMVIKIRGGTNIAAELEASLGQIEVIKGYLSIRRAYALVSLSFLRKLHTIKGEQLEAE
;
A
#
# COMPACT_ATOMS: atom_id res chain seq x y z
N PHE A 1 -19.17 -11.04 30.36
CA PHE A 1 -18.20 -10.33 29.51
C PHE A 1 -17.99 -11.13 28.23
N THR A 2 -18.81 -10.89 27.21
CA THR A 2 -18.56 -11.44 25.87
C THR A 2 -17.49 -10.58 25.21
N SER A 3 -16.32 -11.16 24.92
CA SER A 3 -15.33 -10.54 24.04
C SER A 3 -15.98 -10.31 22.67
N VAL A 4 -16.07 -9.06 22.22
CA VAL A 4 -16.45 -8.77 20.83
C VAL A 4 -15.19 -8.86 19.99
N ASN A 5 -15.02 -9.96 19.27
CA ASN A 5 -13.92 -10.13 18.33
C ASN A 5 -14.17 -9.25 17.10
N CYS A 6 -13.36 -8.21 16.91
CA CYS A 6 -13.31 -7.44 15.67
C CYS A 6 -12.55 -8.24 14.61
N TYR A 7 -13.26 -9.10 13.89
CA TYR A 7 -12.70 -9.82 12.76
C TYR A 7 -12.56 -8.87 11.55
N MET A 8 -11.34 -8.76 11.02
CA MET A 8 -11.14 -8.17 9.70
C MET A 8 -11.73 -9.12 8.66
N VAL A 9 -12.47 -8.58 7.70
CA VAL A 9 -12.98 -9.40 6.60
C VAL A 9 -11.91 -9.45 5.53
N VAL A 10 -11.36 -10.64 5.34
CA VAL A 10 -10.42 -10.95 4.26
C VAL A 10 -11.22 -11.39 3.04
N CYS A 11 -10.99 -10.70 1.93
CA CYS A 11 -11.54 -11.02 0.63
C CYS A 11 -10.45 -11.57 -0.27
N GLN A 12 -10.81 -12.54 -1.10
CA GLN A 12 -9.93 -12.99 -2.19
C GLN A 12 -9.82 -11.91 -3.28
N SER A 13 -8.89 -12.13 -4.23
CA SER A 13 -8.69 -11.27 -5.41
C SER A 13 -10.02 -10.81 -6.04
N LYS A 14 -10.08 -9.52 -6.41
CA LYS A 14 -11.26 -8.90 -7.00
C LYS A 14 -10.96 -8.43 -8.42
N ASN A 15 -11.73 -8.91 -9.38
CA ASN A 15 -11.66 -8.51 -10.78
C ASN A 15 -13.02 -7.97 -11.22
N ILE A 16 -13.19 -6.66 -11.12
CA ILE A 16 -14.45 -5.94 -11.25
C ILE A 16 -14.48 -5.27 -12.62
N ARG A 17 -15.51 -5.58 -13.41
CA ARG A 17 -15.61 -5.14 -14.81
C ARG A 17 -17.01 -4.68 -15.19
N ASN A 18 -17.10 -3.99 -16.32
CA ASN A 18 -18.32 -3.65 -17.06
C ASN A 18 -19.25 -2.65 -16.37
N ASN A 19 -19.75 -2.98 -15.17
CA ASN A 19 -20.77 -2.19 -14.46
C ASN A 19 -20.26 -1.75 -13.08
N VAL A 20 -20.51 -0.49 -12.74
CA VAL A 20 -20.19 0.14 -11.45
C VAL A 20 -20.82 -0.61 -10.28
N THR A 21 -22.01 -1.21 -10.45
CA THR A 21 -22.69 -1.97 -9.38
C THR A 21 -21.86 -3.16 -8.87
N ASN A 22 -20.97 -3.73 -9.69
CA ASN A 22 -20.09 -4.82 -9.29
C ASN A 22 -19.06 -4.40 -8.23
N LEU A 23 -18.82 -3.10 -8.06
CA LEU A 23 -17.99 -2.57 -6.97
C LEU A 23 -18.56 -2.91 -5.59
N ARG A 24 -19.87 -3.15 -5.47
CA ARG A 24 -20.51 -3.58 -4.21
C ARG A 24 -19.90 -4.86 -3.63
N SER A 25 -19.24 -5.67 -4.45
CA SER A 25 -18.47 -6.83 -3.98
C SER A 25 -17.31 -6.49 -3.00
N LEU A 26 -17.02 -5.20 -2.80
CA LEU A 26 -16.03 -4.66 -1.86
C LEU A 26 -16.63 -4.17 -0.53
N GLU A 27 -17.96 -4.10 -0.37
CA GLU A 27 -18.66 -3.43 0.75
C GLU A 27 -18.17 -3.84 2.15
N ASN A 28 -17.73 -5.08 2.31
CA ASN A 28 -17.26 -5.61 3.59
C ASN A 28 -15.76 -5.86 3.66
N CYS A 29 -15.01 -5.74 2.56
CA CYS A 29 -13.60 -6.12 2.52
C CYS A 29 -12.73 -5.13 3.31
N THR A 30 -12.02 -5.64 4.32
CA THR A 30 -10.98 -4.89 5.03
C THR A 30 -9.61 -5.13 4.41
N ILE A 31 -9.33 -6.38 4.05
CA ILE A 31 -8.10 -6.83 3.41
C ILE A 31 -8.48 -7.57 2.13
N ILE A 32 -7.81 -7.27 1.02
CA ILE A 32 -7.83 -8.10 -0.17
C ILE A 32 -6.54 -8.91 -0.20
N GLU A 33 -6.67 -10.22 0.04
CA GLU A 33 -5.62 -11.20 -0.16
C GLU A 33 -5.58 -11.57 -1.64
N GLY A 34 -4.69 -10.88 -2.35
CA GLY A 34 -4.54 -10.94 -3.79
C GLY A 34 -4.56 -9.56 -4.41
N HIS A 35 -5.06 -9.47 -5.65
CA HIS A 35 -5.09 -8.23 -6.42
C HIS A 35 -6.48 -7.60 -6.49
N LEU A 36 -6.52 -6.28 -6.69
CA LEU A 36 -7.74 -5.52 -7.01
C LEU A 36 -7.63 -4.97 -8.43
N LYS A 37 -8.53 -5.41 -9.31
CA LYS A 37 -8.66 -4.98 -10.70
C LYS A 37 -10.02 -4.32 -10.89
N ILE A 38 -10.06 -3.09 -11.37
CA ILE A 38 -11.28 -2.39 -11.77
C ILE A 38 -11.07 -1.89 -13.18
N LEU A 39 -11.81 -2.43 -14.14
CA LEU A 39 -11.50 -2.19 -15.55
C LEU A 39 -12.69 -2.31 -16.50
N LEU A 40 -12.58 -1.66 -17.66
CA LEU A 40 -13.54 -1.74 -18.76
C LEU A 40 -14.97 -1.34 -18.36
N MET A 41 -15.14 -0.15 -17.78
CA MET A 41 -16.45 0.43 -17.45
C MET A 41 -16.73 1.61 -18.39
N PHE A 42 -16.97 1.31 -19.67
CA PHE A 42 -17.13 2.32 -20.72
C PHE A 42 -18.45 3.09 -20.65
N GLY A 43 -19.50 2.47 -20.13
CA GLY A 43 -20.84 3.06 -20.04
C GLY A 43 -21.09 3.86 -18.75
N ALA A 44 -20.10 3.91 -17.85
CA ALA A 44 -20.23 4.57 -16.56
C ALA A 44 -20.10 6.10 -16.69
N LYS A 45 -20.83 6.83 -15.85
CA LYS A 45 -20.87 8.29 -15.76
C LYS A 45 -20.48 8.74 -14.36
N SER A 46 -20.09 10.01 -14.19
CA SER A 46 -19.69 10.54 -12.88
C SER A 46 -20.76 10.35 -11.79
N GLY A 47 -22.04 10.48 -12.14
CA GLY A 47 -23.15 10.24 -11.22
C GLY A 47 -23.25 8.81 -10.68
N ASP A 48 -22.73 7.80 -11.39
CA ASP A 48 -22.79 6.40 -10.95
C ASP A 48 -21.84 6.12 -9.77
N PHE A 49 -20.78 6.93 -9.62
CA PHE A 49 -19.83 6.83 -8.51
C PHE A 49 -20.19 7.74 -7.33
N GLN A 50 -21.14 8.66 -7.50
CA GLN A 50 -21.53 9.60 -6.47
C GLN A 50 -22.11 8.87 -5.25
N GLY A 51 -21.52 9.10 -4.08
CA GLY A 51 -21.91 8.44 -2.83
C GLY A 51 -21.46 6.98 -2.69
N LEU A 52 -20.73 6.43 -3.68
CA LEU A 52 -20.14 5.10 -3.59
C LEU A 52 -18.79 5.19 -2.85
N SER A 53 -18.66 4.46 -1.74
CA SER A 53 -17.45 4.46 -0.92
C SER A 53 -17.20 3.10 -0.27
N PHE A 54 -15.93 2.69 -0.21
CA PHE A 54 -15.48 1.46 0.43
C PHE A 54 -14.49 1.77 1.56
N PRO A 55 -14.94 2.45 2.65
CA PRO A 55 -14.06 2.95 3.69
C PRO A 55 -13.46 1.85 4.58
N LYS A 56 -13.94 0.60 4.47
CA LYS A 56 -13.37 -0.53 5.22
C LYS A 56 -12.06 -1.01 4.63
N LEU A 57 -11.83 -0.84 3.32
CA LEU A 57 -10.66 -1.37 2.63
C LEU A 57 -9.40 -0.66 3.12
N ARG A 58 -8.46 -1.43 3.67
CA ARG A 58 -7.18 -0.95 4.22
C ARG A 58 -5.96 -1.48 3.51
N VAL A 59 -5.99 -2.74 3.08
CA VAL A 59 -4.80 -3.44 2.56
C VAL A 59 -5.14 -4.23 1.32
N VAL A 60 -4.26 -4.16 0.31
CA VAL A 60 -4.21 -5.07 -0.83
C VAL A 60 -2.85 -5.75 -0.83
N THR A 61 -2.80 -7.08 -0.83
CA THR A 61 -1.53 -7.81 -0.67
C THR A 61 -0.72 -7.91 -1.96
N ASP A 62 -1.35 -7.90 -3.14
CA ASP A 62 -0.65 -7.91 -4.42
C ASP A 62 -0.57 -6.48 -5.00
N TYR A 63 -1.40 -6.19 -6.01
CA TYR A 63 -1.40 -4.93 -6.75
C TYR A 63 -2.82 -4.40 -6.97
N VAL A 64 -2.93 -3.10 -7.23
CA VAL A 64 -4.15 -2.42 -7.63
C VAL A 64 -4.01 -1.97 -9.08
N LEU A 65 -5.00 -2.28 -9.92
CA LEU A 65 -5.04 -1.93 -11.33
C LEU A 65 -6.39 -1.28 -11.68
N LEU A 66 -6.32 -0.07 -12.22
CA LEU A 66 -7.41 0.69 -12.79
C LEU A 66 -7.17 0.87 -14.28
N PHE A 67 -8.13 0.45 -15.12
CA PHE A 67 -7.99 0.54 -16.57
C PHE A 67 -9.31 0.84 -17.29
N ARG A 68 -9.39 1.98 -17.99
CA ARG A 68 -10.60 2.37 -18.76
C ARG A 68 -11.88 2.31 -17.93
N VAL A 69 -11.88 2.99 -16.79
CA VAL A 69 -13.08 3.20 -15.96
C VAL A 69 -13.55 4.63 -16.19
N TYR A 70 -14.61 4.80 -16.97
CA TYR A 70 -15.11 6.12 -17.34
C TYR A 70 -15.97 6.70 -16.22
N GLY A 71 -16.01 8.03 -16.12
CA GLY A 71 -16.79 8.76 -15.11
C GLY A 71 -16.18 8.79 -13.71
N LEU A 72 -15.15 8.01 -13.41
CA LEU A 72 -14.48 8.06 -12.11
C LEU A 72 -13.50 9.24 -12.05
N GLU A 73 -13.77 10.21 -11.17
CA GLU A 73 -12.99 11.47 -11.09
C GLU A 73 -11.90 11.48 -10.01
N THR A 74 -12.08 10.72 -8.92
CA THR A 74 -11.12 10.60 -7.81
C THR A 74 -11.26 9.25 -7.11
N LEU A 75 -10.18 8.72 -6.53
CA LEU A 75 -10.26 7.57 -5.62
C LEU A 75 -10.43 7.98 -4.16
N SER A 76 -10.41 9.28 -3.85
CA SER A 76 -10.51 9.78 -2.49
C SER A 76 -11.79 9.32 -1.80
N ASP A 77 -12.93 9.40 -2.50
CA ASP A 77 -14.21 8.96 -1.96
C ASP A 77 -14.37 7.44 -2.02
N LEU A 78 -13.78 6.80 -3.04
CA LEU A 78 -13.95 5.38 -3.30
C LEU A 78 -13.14 4.52 -2.31
N PHE A 79 -11.88 4.87 -2.06
CA PHE A 79 -10.95 4.17 -1.18
C PHE A 79 -10.27 5.13 -0.19
N PRO A 80 -11.04 5.81 0.68
CA PRO A 80 -10.51 6.86 1.55
C PRO A 80 -9.47 6.36 2.56
N ASN A 81 -9.42 5.05 2.74
CA ASN A 81 -8.82 4.38 3.87
C ASN A 81 -7.80 3.31 3.46
N LEU A 82 -7.56 3.14 2.14
CA LEU A 82 -6.54 2.22 1.63
C LEU A 82 -5.16 2.75 2.03
N THR A 83 -4.42 1.96 2.81
CA THR A 83 -3.17 2.39 3.44
C THR A 83 -1.94 1.67 2.91
N VAL A 84 -2.07 0.38 2.60
CA VAL A 84 -0.92 -0.44 2.20
C VAL A 84 -1.23 -1.26 0.96
N ILE A 85 -0.30 -1.22 0.00
CA ILE A 85 -0.23 -2.16 -1.13
C ILE A 85 1.08 -2.95 -0.97
N ARG A 86 1.01 -4.25 -0.67
CA ARG A 86 2.23 -5.00 -0.31
C ARG A 86 3.08 -5.43 -1.52
N GLY A 87 2.48 -5.66 -2.69
CA GLY A 87 3.25 -6.07 -3.87
C GLY A 87 3.83 -7.49 -3.78
N ASN A 88 3.16 -8.40 -3.10
CA ASN A 88 3.56 -9.81 -3.03
C ASN A 88 3.66 -10.40 -4.45
N ASN A 89 2.62 -10.18 -5.26
CA ASN A 89 2.64 -10.31 -6.71
C ASN A 89 2.50 -8.93 -7.39
N LEU A 90 2.97 -8.82 -8.64
CA LEU A 90 3.01 -7.55 -9.38
C LEU A 90 2.39 -7.71 -10.77
N PHE A 91 1.90 -6.62 -11.34
CA PHE A 91 1.52 -6.54 -12.76
C PHE A 91 2.69 -5.95 -13.55
N PHE A 92 3.48 -6.78 -14.23
CA PHE A 92 4.69 -6.37 -14.96
C PHE A 92 5.61 -5.43 -14.14
N ASN A 93 5.90 -5.83 -12.89
CA ASN A 93 6.67 -5.08 -11.88
C ASN A 93 5.96 -3.91 -11.17
N TYR A 94 4.71 -3.62 -11.52
CA TYR A 94 3.95 -2.54 -10.88
C TYR A 94 2.99 -3.05 -9.79
N ALA A 95 2.95 -2.33 -8.67
CA ALA A 95 2.02 -2.56 -7.56
C ALA A 95 0.79 -1.65 -7.63
N LEU A 96 0.92 -0.49 -8.28
CA LEU A 96 -0.20 0.41 -8.58
C LEU A 96 -0.16 0.76 -10.06
N VAL A 97 -1.26 0.52 -10.76
CA VAL A 97 -1.43 0.83 -12.18
C VAL A 97 -2.69 1.66 -12.39
N ILE A 98 -2.54 2.87 -12.94
CA ILE A 98 -3.63 3.77 -13.31
C ILE A 98 -3.42 4.12 -14.79
N TYR A 99 -4.18 3.46 -15.67
CA TYR A 99 -3.95 3.51 -17.10
C TYR A 99 -5.23 3.86 -17.87
N GLU A 100 -5.17 4.84 -18.76
CA GLU A 100 -6.31 5.26 -19.61
C GLU A 100 -7.59 5.58 -18.80
N MET A 101 -7.44 6.28 -17.68
CA MET A 101 -8.54 6.79 -16.85
C MET A 101 -8.92 8.20 -17.31
N LEU A 102 -9.81 8.27 -18.31
CA LEU A 102 -10.03 9.51 -19.07
C LEU A 102 -10.49 10.71 -18.24
N GLN A 103 -11.39 10.51 -17.28
CA GLN A 103 -11.94 11.58 -16.45
C GLN A 103 -11.33 11.67 -15.04
N LEU A 104 -10.29 10.88 -14.74
CA LEU A 104 -9.67 10.91 -13.41
C LEU A 104 -8.87 12.21 -13.26
N LYS A 105 -9.27 13.04 -12.29
CA LYS A 105 -8.69 14.37 -12.03
C LYS A 105 -7.56 14.34 -11.01
N GLU A 106 -7.61 13.40 -10.08
CA GLU A 106 -6.60 13.21 -9.03
C GLU A 106 -6.56 11.73 -8.60
N VAL A 107 -5.41 11.28 -8.11
CA VAL A 107 -5.30 9.90 -7.57
C VAL A 107 -6.08 9.76 -6.27
N GLY A 108 -6.03 10.75 -5.36
CA GLY A 108 -6.90 10.81 -4.18
C GLY A 108 -6.66 9.75 -3.09
N LEU A 109 -5.65 8.88 -3.21
CA LEU A 109 -5.34 7.85 -2.20
C LEU A 109 -4.63 8.43 -0.97
N HIS A 110 -5.27 9.40 -0.31
CA HIS A 110 -4.71 10.22 0.75
C HIS A 110 -4.30 9.46 2.03
N SER A 111 -4.83 8.26 2.25
CA SER A 111 -4.43 7.37 3.34
C SER A 111 -3.29 6.41 2.97
N LEU A 112 -2.82 6.40 1.72
CA LEU A 112 -1.77 5.48 1.26
C LEU A 112 -0.42 5.87 1.89
N MET A 113 0.08 5.00 2.75
CA MET A 113 1.32 5.22 3.51
C MET A 113 2.48 4.39 2.98
N ASN A 114 2.23 3.21 2.40
CA ASN A 114 3.31 2.34 1.96
C ASN A 114 2.93 1.48 0.75
N ILE A 115 3.83 1.44 -0.22
CA ILE A 115 3.90 0.38 -1.23
C ILE A 115 5.17 -0.40 -0.96
N THR A 116 5.03 -1.62 -0.42
CA THR A 116 6.18 -2.37 0.11
C THR A 116 7.09 -2.91 -0.98
N ARG A 117 6.52 -3.27 -2.13
CA ARG A 117 7.25 -3.82 -3.28
C ARG A 117 6.56 -3.44 -4.58
N GLY A 118 7.35 -3.16 -5.62
CA GLY A 118 6.87 -2.86 -6.97
C GLY A 118 6.72 -1.37 -7.21
N ALA A 119 6.79 -0.99 -8.48
CA ALA A 119 6.75 0.40 -8.91
C ALA A 119 5.30 0.90 -9.12
N VAL A 120 5.18 2.19 -9.38
CA VAL A 120 3.92 2.85 -9.75
C VAL A 120 3.92 3.15 -11.25
N ARG A 121 2.84 2.77 -11.95
CA ARG A 121 2.59 3.14 -13.34
C ARG A 121 1.33 3.99 -13.46
N ILE A 122 1.50 5.25 -13.87
CA ILE A 122 0.40 6.19 -14.10
C ILE A 122 0.57 6.76 -15.49
N GLU A 123 -0.26 6.33 -16.43
CA GLU A 123 -0.03 6.63 -17.84
C GLU A 123 -1.33 6.87 -18.61
N LYS A 124 -1.31 7.83 -19.55
CA LYS A 124 -2.42 8.15 -20.45
C LYS A 124 -3.70 8.56 -19.73
N ASN A 125 -3.58 9.35 -18.65
CA ASN A 125 -4.71 9.92 -17.93
C ASN A 125 -4.78 11.44 -18.24
N PRO A 126 -5.53 11.85 -19.27
CA PRO A 126 -5.45 13.21 -19.84
C PRO A 126 -5.96 14.31 -18.91
N ASP A 127 -6.84 13.99 -17.95
CA ASP A 127 -7.37 14.95 -16.98
C ASP A 127 -6.67 14.93 -15.61
N LEU A 128 -5.66 14.06 -15.44
CA LEU A 128 -5.06 13.78 -14.14
C LEU A 128 -4.03 14.82 -13.72
N CYS A 129 -4.34 15.59 -12.68
CA CYS A 129 -3.50 16.58 -12.00
C CYS A 129 -3.00 16.06 -10.63
N TYR A 130 -2.39 16.95 -9.82
CA TYR A 130 -1.77 16.65 -8.51
C TYR A 130 -0.62 15.63 -8.55
N LEU A 131 -0.09 15.27 -9.72
CA LEU A 131 1.05 14.35 -9.79
C LEU A 131 2.36 15.00 -9.30
N ALA A 132 2.54 16.30 -9.58
CA ALA A 132 3.75 17.03 -9.20
C ALA A 132 3.79 17.39 -7.70
N THR A 133 2.65 17.36 -7.02
CA THR A 133 2.53 17.58 -5.58
C THR A 133 2.79 16.30 -4.77
N LEU A 134 2.92 15.13 -5.40
CA LEU A 134 3.19 13.86 -4.72
C LEU A 134 4.69 13.57 -4.65
N ASP A 135 5.15 13.21 -3.45
CA ASP A 135 6.48 12.69 -3.20
C ASP A 135 6.44 11.17 -3.02
N TRP A 136 6.66 10.43 -4.10
CA TRP A 136 6.62 8.96 -4.07
C TRP A 136 7.71 8.36 -3.19
N SER A 137 8.79 9.10 -2.91
CA SER A 137 9.86 8.64 -2.02
C SER A 137 9.40 8.49 -0.55
N MET A 138 8.26 9.10 -0.18
CA MET A 138 7.63 8.93 1.13
C MET A 138 6.79 7.65 1.25
N ILE A 139 6.51 6.97 0.11
CA ILE A 139 5.59 5.82 0.02
C ILE A 139 6.32 4.56 -0.45
N LEU A 140 7.32 4.73 -1.32
CA LEU A 140 8.14 3.65 -1.91
C LEU A 140 9.59 3.76 -1.45
N ASP A 141 10.23 2.60 -1.29
CA ASP A 141 11.67 2.54 -1.00
C ASP A 141 12.55 2.88 -2.21
N SER A 142 12.06 2.65 -3.43
CA SER A 142 12.71 3.05 -4.68
C SER A 142 11.68 3.63 -5.64
N VAL A 143 12.03 4.75 -6.27
CA VAL A 143 11.19 5.46 -7.25
C VAL A 143 11.72 5.35 -8.68
N GLU A 144 12.88 4.70 -8.88
CA GLU A 144 13.59 4.65 -10.16
C GLU A 144 12.78 3.97 -11.27
N ASP A 145 12.04 2.92 -10.90
CA ASP A 145 11.21 2.13 -11.82
C ASP A 145 9.80 2.70 -12.03
N ASN A 146 9.47 3.85 -11.42
CA ASN A 146 8.16 4.47 -11.60
C ASN A 146 8.00 4.97 -13.04
N PHE A 147 6.84 4.68 -13.64
CA PHE A 147 6.52 5.09 -15.00
C PHE A 147 5.30 6.02 -15.01
N ILE A 148 5.58 7.33 -14.98
CA ILE A 148 4.54 8.37 -14.90
C ILE A 148 4.69 9.31 -16.10
N VAL A 149 3.95 9.04 -17.17
CA VAL A 149 4.07 9.76 -18.45
C VAL A 149 2.72 9.91 -19.14
N ALA A 150 2.64 10.84 -20.11
CA ALA A 150 1.44 11.06 -20.91
C ALA A 150 0.16 11.32 -20.07
N ASN A 151 0.30 12.01 -18.94
CA ASN A 151 -0.82 12.53 -18.15
C ASN A 151 -1.01 14.03 -18.47
N LYS A 152 -1.96 14.70 -17.80
CA LYS A 152 -2.15 16.14 -17.97
C LYS A 152 -0.85 16.91 -17.71
N ASN A 153 -0.62 17.94 -18.51
CA ASN A 153 0.56 18.79 -18.36
C ASN A 153 0.48 19.55 -17.03
N GLU A 154 1.54 19.49 -16.21
CA GLU A 154 1.61 20.19 -14.92
C GLU A 154 1.33 21.69 -15.05
N ARG A 155 1.71 22.33 -16.16
CA ARG A 155 1.48 23.77 -16.39
C ARG A 155 0.01 24.12 -16.60
N GLU A 156 -0.79 23.14 -16.99
CA GLU A 156 -2.24 23.28 -17.17
C GLU A 156 -3.00 22.89 -15.89
N CYS A 157 -2.31 22.37 -14.88
CA CYS A 157 -2.87 22.04 -13.58
C CYS A 157 -2.80 23.26 -12.65
N GLY A 158 -3.93 23.60 -12.05
CA GLY A 158 -4.02 24.58 -10.97
C GLY A 158 -3.88 23.92 -9.60
N ASP A 159 -2.82 23.13 -9.39
CA ASP A 159 -2.64 22.36 -8.16
C ASP A 159 -2.40 23.28 -6.97
N VAL A 160 -3.35 23.33 -6.02
CA VAL A 160 -3.27 24.14 -4.81
C VAL A 160 -3.42 23.24 -3.59
N CYS A 161 -2.35 23.07 -2.81
CA CYS A 161 -2.42 22.31 -1.58
C CYS A 161 -3.14 23.08 -0.45
N PRO A 162 -3.74 22.38 0.54
CA PRO A 162 -4.37 22.98 1.71
C PRO A 162 -3.54 24.10 2.36
N GLY A 163 -4.19 25.21 2.72
CA GLY A 163 -3.57 26.36 3.39
C GLY A 163 -2.90 27.37 2.45
N THR A 164 -2.55 26.98 1.22
CA THR A 164 -1.77 27.84 0.31
C THR A 164 -2.50 29.14 -0.03
N ALA A 165 -3.83 29.11 -0.17
CA ALA A 165 -4.64 30.30 -0.44
C ALA A 165 -4.64 31.31 0.73
N GLN A 166 -4.31 30.86 1.95
CA GLN A 166 -4.22 31.69 3.15
C GLN A 166 -2.78 32.20 3.40
N GLY A 167 -1.86 32.01 2.44
CA GLY A 167 -0.49 32.52 2.49
C GLY A 167 0.56 31.54 3.00
N GLN A 168 0.16 30.39 3.57
CA GLN A 168 1.09 29.33 3.97
C GLN A 168 0.44 27.94 3.87
N THR A 169 1.11 27.00 3.19
CA THR A 169 0.62 25.62 3.12
C THR A 169 0.62 24.96 4.49
N LEU A 170 -0.46 24.22 4.78
CA LEU A 170 -0.57 23.36 5.97
C LEU A 170 0.16 22.03 5.78
N CYS A 171 0.59 21.72 4.55
CA CYS A 171 1.16 20.44 4.20
C CYS A 171 2.67 20.42 4.41
N THR A 172 3.21 19.21 4.64
CA THR A 172 4.67 19.01 4.64
C THR A 172 5.24 19.45 3.29
N GLN A 173 6.36 20.17 3.32
CA GLN A 173 7.07 20.62 2.13
C GLN A 173 8.36 19.81 1.97
N THR A 174 8.63 19.34 0.76
CA THR A 174 9.92 18.70 0.41
C THR A 174 10.44 19.24 -0.92
N THR A 175 11.68 18.93 -1.26
CA THR A 175 12.29 19.29 -2.53
C THR A 175 12.34 18.07 -3.43
N ILE A 176 11.72 18.15 -4.61
CA ILE A 176 11.82 17.14 -5.67
C ILE A 176 12.33 17.84 -6.92
N ASN A 177 13.42 17.34 -7.49
CA ASN A 177 14.05 17.91 -8.68
C ASN A 177 14.31 19.44 -8.56
N GLY A 178 14.74 19.90 -7.38
CA GLY A 178 14.99 21.32 -7.11
C GLY A 178 13.75 22.18 -6.82
N HIS A 179 12.53 21.62 -6.92
CA HIS A 179 11.29 22.34 -6.64
C HIS A 179 10.81 22.08 -5.21
N PHE A 180 10.84 23.12 -4.37
CA PHE A 180 10.29 23.13 -3.02
C PHE A 180 8.81 23.52 -3.04
N ARG A 181 7.93 22.59 -2.64
CA ARG A 181 6.47 22.81 -2.63
C ARG A 181 5.78 21.96 -1.56
N GLY A 182 4.57 22.35 -1.19
CA GLY A 182 3.69 21.54 -0.33
C GLY A 182 3.32 20.22 -1.00
N ARG A 183 3.22 19.16 -0.19
CA ARG A 183 2.89 17.81 -0.65
C ARG A 183 1.45 17.48 -0.34
N CYS A 184 0.66 17.21 -1.37
CA CYS A 184 -0.77 16.96 -1.24
C CYS A 184 -1.30 16.02 -2.32
N TRP A 185 -2.36 15.30 -1.96
CA TRP A 185 -3.11 14.42 -2.85
C TRP A 185 -4.22 15.15 -3.61
N SER A 186 -4.69 16.26 -3.04
CA SER A 186 -5.76 17.12 -3.55
C SER A 186 -5.70 18.49 -2.85
N GLN A 187 -6.65 19.37 -3.18
CA GLN A 187 -6.86 20.63 -2.46
C GLN A 187 -7.28 20.49 -1.00
N THR A 188 -7.73 19.30 -0.58
CA THR A 188 -8.22 19.03 0.78
C THR A 188 -7.27 18.18 1.61
N TYR A 189 -6.47 17.32 0.98
CA TYR A 189 -5.67 16.33 1.68
C TYR A 189 -4.16 16.52 1.46
N CYS A 190 -3.45 16.80 2.54
CA CYS A 190 -1.99 16.76 2.55
C CYS A 190 -1.46 15.33 2.41
N GLN A 191 -0.28 15.18 1.81
CA GLN A 191 0.46 13.95 1.85
C GLN A 191 1.11 13.82 3.23
N THR A 192 0.86 12.71 3.91
CA THR A 192 1.42 12.45 5.22
C THR A 192 2.78 11.78 5.07
N LYS A 193 3.79 12.33 5.75
CA LYS A 193 5.10 11.69 5.84
C LYS A 193 5.01 10.55 6.85
N HIS A 194 5.26 9.33 6.41
CA HIS A 194 5.41 8.21 7.33
C HIS A 194 6.82 8.25 7.95
N LEU A 195 6.93 7.90 9.24
CA LEU A 195 8.22 7.70 9.88
C LEU A 195 8.81 6.39 9.36
N HIS A 196 9.92 6.43 8.63
CA HIS A 196 10.67 5.21 8.31
C HIS A 196 11.08 4.56 9.64
N GLY A 197 10.81 3.27 9.83
CA GLY A 197 11.12 2.56 11.08
C GLY A 197 9.93 2.15 11.97
N CYS A 198 8.73 1.95 11.41
CA CYS A 198 7.69 1.16 12.08
C CYS A 198 7.18 0.00 11.22
N ILE A 199 6.68 -1.05 11.89
CA ILE A 199 5.79 -2.05 11.28
C ILE A 199 4.36 -1.47 11.29
N ILE A 200 3.72 -1.42 10.13
CA ILE A 200 2.31 -1.04 10.00
C ILE A 200 1.46 -2.28 10.34
N SER A 201 0.95 -2.32 11.56
CA SER A 201 0.02 -3.36 12.01
C SER A 201 -1.41 -2.82 12.00
N VAL A 202 -2.35 -3.60 11.48
CA VAL A 202 -3.78 -3.29 11.59
C VAL A 202 -4.28 -3.97 12.87
N HIS A 203 -4.80 -3.20 13.81
CA HIS A 203 -5.44 -3.73 15.02
C HIS A 203 -6.93 -3.37 15.03
N GLY A 204 -7.77 -4.36 15.28
CA GLY A 204 -9.22 -4.16 15.47
C GLY A 204 -9.54 -3.94 16.94
N HIS A 205 -10.02 -2.74 17.29
CA HIS A 205 -10.53 -2.46 18.63
C HIS A 205 -12.06 -2.33 18.61
N ALA A 206 -12.74 -3.05 19.51
CA ALA A 206 -14.17 -2.94 19.72
C ALA A 206 -14.46 -1.79 20.70
N TYR A 207 -15.26 -0.81 20.28
CA TYR A 207 -15.77 0.25 21.16
C TYR A 207 -17.28 0.10 21.36
N VAL A 208 -17.73 0.35 22.59
CA VAL A 208 -19.15 0.49 22.91
C VAL A 208 -19.52 1.96 22.79
N THR A 209 -20.36 2.33 21.82
CA THR A 209 -20.93 3.68 21.79
C THR A 209 -22.22 3.68 22.61
N SER A 210 -22.20 4.18 23.85
CA SER A 210 -23.44 4.46 24.57
C SER A 210 -24.00 5.81 24.11
N LYS A 211 -25.15 5.82 23.44
CA LYS A 211 -26.03 7.00 23.43
C LYS A 211 -27.03 6.83 24.57
N ALA A 212 -26.63 7.15 25.80
CA ALA A 212 -27.57 7.33 26.90
C ALA A 212 -26.98 8.24 27.98
N ARG A 213 -27.56 9.43 28.18
CA ARG A 213 -27.47 10.13 29.48
C ARG A 213 -28.35 9.33 30.44
N VAL A 214 -27.75 8.58 31.35
CA VAL A 214 -28.48 7.93 32.44
C VAL A 214 -28.48 8.90 33.63
N SER A 215 -29.62 9.54 33.88
CA SER A 215 -29.90 10.22 35.15
C SER A 215 -29.93 9.16 36.27
N SER A 216 -29.29 9.43 37.40
CA SER A 216 -28.95 8.50 38.49
C SER A 216 -30.12 7.84 39.26
N LEU A 217 -31.33 7.70 38.70
CA LEU A 217 -32.52 7.28 39.45
C LEU A 217 -33.30 6.08 38.90
N MET A 218 -32.66 5.11 38.22
CA MET A 218 -33.36 3.84 37.98
C MET A 218 -32.40 2.64 37.99
N LEU A 219 -31.86 2.33 39.16
CA LEU A 219 -31.29 1.01 39.45
C LEU A 219 -32.43 0.08 39.94
N LEU A 220 -33.33 -0.28 39.04
CA LEU A 220 -34.26 -1.40 39.26
C LEU A 220 -34.18 -2.32 38.06
N VAL A 221 -33.57 -3.49 38.29
CA VAL A 221 -33.41 -4.57 37.32
C VAL A 221 -34.78 -5.13 36.98
N THR A 222 -35.42 -4.55 35.96
CA THR A 222 -36.57 -5.16 35.27
C THR A 222 -36.07 -5.79 33.98
N THR A 223 -36.77 -6.81 33.49
CA THR A 223 -36.46 -7.51 32.22
C THR A 223 -36.31 -6.58 31.01
N ALA A 224 -36.78 -5.33 31.10
CA ALA A 224 -36.52 -4.27 30.12
C ALA A 224 -35.04 -3.87 30.00
N ALA A 225 -34.25 -3.91 31.08
CA ALA A 225 -32.82 -3.59 31.07
C ALA A 225 -32.00 -4.62 30.27
N VAL A 226 -32.43 -5.90 30.29
CA VAL A 226 -31.81 -6.98 29.49
C VAL A 226 -32.09 -6.77 28.00
N LYS A 227 -33.30 -6.34 27.63
CA LYS A 227 -33.66 -5.98 26.24
C LYS A 227 -32.91 -4.72 25.74
N TYR A 228 -32.45 -3.86 26.64
CA TYR A 228 -31.68 -2.66 26.31
C TYR A 228 -30.21 -2.97 25.97
N LEU A 229 -29.63 -4.04 26.54
CA LEU A 229 -28.28 -4.52 26.24
C LEU A 229 -28.14 -5.11 24.83
N GLU A 230 -29.21 -5.70 24.27
CA GLU A 230 -29.21 -6.25 22.89
C GLU A 230 -29.05 -5.18 21.80
N LYS A 231 -29.21 -3.89 22.12
CA LYS A 231 -29.04 -2.78 21.16
C LYS A 231 -27.71 -2.04 21.29
N MET A 232 -26.70 -2.59 21.98
CA MET A 232 -25.35 -2.04 21.92
C MET A 232 -24.73 -2.31 20.54
N LYS A 233 -24.70 -1.29 19.69
CA LYS A 233 -23.88 -1.30 18.47
C LYS A 233 -22.41 -1.19 18.89
N PHE A 234 -21.68 -2.29 18.78
CA PHE A 234 -20.23 -2.28 18.85
C PHE A 234 -19.68 -1.68 17.55
N LEU A 235 -18.87 -0.64 17.66
CA LEU A 235 -18.13 -0.10 16.52
C LEU A 235 -16.74 -0.76 16.52
N CYS A 236 -16.42 -1.52 15.47
CA CYS A 236 -15.06 -1.96 15.23
C CYS A 236 -14.29 -0.83 14.54
N LEU A 237 -13.36 -0.23 15.27
CA LEU A 237 -12.39 0.71 14.72
C LEU A 237 -11.11 -0.07 14.43
N PHE A 238 -10.79 -0.21 13.14
CA PHE A 238 -9.49 -0.71 12.70
C PHE A 238 -8.53 0.46 12.68
N ARG A 239 -7.58 0.48 13.63
CA ARG A 239 -6.50 1.46 13.66
C ARG A 239 -5.24 0.82 13.09
N LEU A 240 -4.57 1.58 12.23
CA LEU A 240 -3.20 1.28 11.84
C LEU A 240 -2.31 1.85 12.93
N THR A 241 -1.54 1.00 13.59
CA THR A 241 -0.56 1.40 14.60
C THR A 241 0.83 1.25 14.01
N CYS A 242 1.60 2.33 14.08
CA CYS A 242 3.04 2.38 13.79
C CYS A 242 3.74 2.01 15.10
N GLU A 243 4.22 0.77 15.22
CA GLU A 243 5.09 0.41 16.34
C GLU A 243 6.54 0.61 15.92
N PRO A 244 7.29 1.51 16.59
CA PRO A 244 8.69 1.75 16.25
C PRO A 244 9.51 0.49 16.53
N CYS A 245 10.36 0.12 15.57
CA CYS A 245 11.24 -1.03 15.74
C CYS A 245 12.45 -0.67 16.61
N ALA A 246 12.92 -1.62 17.43
CA ALA A 246 14.21 -1.51 18.10
C ALA A 246 15.33 -1.74 17.08
N GLY A 247 15.74 -0.69 16.38
CA GLY A 247 16.68 -0.74 15.25
C GLY A 247 15.96 -0.66 13.89
N PRO A 248 16.64 -1.03 12.77
CA PRO A 248 16.01 -1.07 11.45
C PRO A 248 14.81 -2.02 11.45
N CYS A 249 13.67 -1.60 10.91
CA CYS A 249 12.49 -2.47 10.90
C CYS A 249 12.70 -3.71 10.03
N PRO A 250 12.19 -4.87 10.48
CA PRO A 250 12.18 -6.05 9.63
C PRO A 250 11.35 -5.80 8.37
N LYS A 251 11.97 -5.88 7.20
CA LYS A 251 11.29 -5.84 5.90
C LYS A 251 11.24 -7.25 5.34
N ALA A 252 10.06 -7.85 5.42
CA ALA A 252 9.78 -9.18 4.88
C ALA A 252 9.47 -9.11 3.38
N CYS A 253 10.28 -9.79 2.57
CA CYS A 253 10.17 -9.83 1.13
C CYS A 253 9.67 -11.20 0.69
N GLN A 254 8.44 -11.22 0.15
CA GLN A 254 7.67 -12.43 -0.13
C GLN A 254 8.10 -13.15 -1.41
N GLY A 255 8.04 -14.48 -1.39
CA GLY A 255 8.23 -15.35 -2.54
C GLY A 255 9.70 -15.70 -2.84
N ASN A 256 9.87 -16.68 -3.72
CA ASN A 256 11.20 -17.17 -4.11
C ASN A 256 11.97 -16.12 -4.91
N LYS A 257 13.23 -15.88 -4.54
CA LYS A 257 14.10 -14.87 -5.12
C LYS A 257 15.21 -15.52 -5.92
N THR A 258 15.25 -15.24 -7.22
CA THR A 258 16.40 -15.61 -8.06
C THR A 258 17.20 -14.35 -8.35
N ILE A 259 18.49 -14.37 -7.99
CA ILE A 259 19.43 -13.28 -8.17
C ILE A 259 20.38 -13.65 -9.29
N ASP A 260 20.08 -13.20 -10.51
CA ASP A 260 20.85 -13.48 -11.72
C ASP A 260 21.55 -12.24 -12.31
N SER A 261 21.22 -11.06 -11.79
CA SER A 261 21.65 -9.74 -12.26
C SER A 261 21.71 -8.73 -11.11
N VAL A 262 22.45 -7.64 -11.31
CA VAL A 262 22.46 -6.50 -10.36
C VAL A 262 21.05 -5.97 -10.13
N THR A 263 20.24 -5.83 -11.19
CA THR A 263 18.84 -5.39 -11.10
C THR A 263 17.98 -6.30 -10.22
N SER A 264 18.12 -7.63 -10.37
CA SER A 264 17.40 -8.58 -9.52
C SER A 264 17.80 -8.48 -8.04
N ALA A 265 19.07 -8.13 -7.75
CA ALA A 265 19.55 -7.88 -6.40
C ALA A 265 19.01 -6.57 -5.85
N GLN A 266 19.04 -5.49 -6.63
CA GLN A 266 18.55 -4.17 -6.24
C GLN A 266 17.06 -4.18 -5.86
N ALA A 267 16.27 -5.06 -6.47
CA ALA A 267 14.88 -5.30 -6.09
C ALA A 267 14.70 -5.86 -4.65
N LEU A 268 15.77 -6.29 -4.00
CA LEU A 268 15.82 -6.72 -2.60
C LEU A 268 16.42 -5.70 -1.64
N ARG A 269 16.74 -4.48 -2.10
CA ARG A 269 17.26 -3.41 -1.23
C ARG A 269 16.33 -3.19 -0.03
N GLY A 270 16.96 -3.17 1.14
CA GLY A 270 16.30 -3.01 2.43
C GLY A 270 15.58 -4.25 2.98
N CYS A 271 15.50 -5.36 2.23
CA CYS A 271 14.93 -6.61 2.77
C CYS A 271 15.82 -7.12 3.90
N THR A 272 15.20 -7.50 5.03
CA THR A 272 15.88 -8.16 6.14
C THR A 272 15.43 -9.61 6.30
N VAL A 273 14.22 -9.94 5.85
CA VAL A 273 13.67 -11.30 5.88
C VAL A 273 13.22 -11.71 4.49
N ILE A 274 13.64 -12.87 4.01
CA ILE A 274 13.11 -13.50 2.79
C ILE A 274 12.09 -14.55 3.18
N GLU A 275 10.83 -14.33 2.83
CA GLU A 275 9.70 -15.25 3.04
C GLU A 275 9.60 -16.18 1.82
N GLY A 276 10.60 -17.05 1.67
CA GLY A 276 10.76 -17.98 0.56
C GLY A 276 12.20 -18.48 0.40
N ASN A 277 12.48 -19.06 -0.76
CA ASN A 277 13.82 -19.55 -1.13
C ASN A 277 14.64 -18.45 -1.82
N MET A 278 15.95 -18.46 -1.64
CA MET A 278 16.87 -17.55 -2.33
C MET A 278 17.86 -18.34 -3.17
N VAL A 279 17.97 -18.01 -4.46
CA VAL A 279 18.87 -18.68 -5.41
C VAL A 279 19.75 -17.65 -6.11
N ILE A 280 21.07 -17.76 -5.97
CA ILE A 280 22.04 -16.84 -6.58
C ILE A 280 22.68 -17.50 -7.80
N LYS A 281 22.55 -16.85 -8.97
CA LYS A 281 22.99 -17.33 -10.30
C LYS A 281 23.77 -16.29 -11.12
N ILE A 282 24.47 -15.35 -10.49
CA ILE A 282 25.18 -14.27 -11.19
C ILE A 282 26.40 -14.80 -11.94
N ARG A 283 26.38 -14.65 -13.27
CA ARG A 283 27.47 -15.11 -14.15
C ARG A 283 28.53 -14.05 -14.45
N GLY A 284 28.22 -12.76 -14.28
CA GLY A 284 29.11 -11.65 -14.63
C GLY A 284 28.43 -10.29 -14.41
N GLY A 285 29.21 -9.22 -14.51
CA GLY A 285 28.78 -7.84 -14.25
C GLY A 285 29.91 -6.95 -13.72
N THR A 286 29.72 -5.64 -13.77
CA THR A 286 30.66 -4.65 -13.21
C THR A 286 30.30 -4.36 -11.76
N ASN A 287 31.30 -4.24 -10.87
CA ASN A 287 31.13 -3.87 -9.45
C ASN A 287 30.14 -4.75 -8.66
N ILE A 288 30.03 -6.04 -9.01
CA ILE A 288 29.05 -6.97 -8.45
C ILE A 288 29.12 -7.03 -6.93
N ALA A 289 30.33 -7.12 -6.35
CA ALA A 289 30.49 -7.25 -4.91
C ALA A 289 29.85 -6.07 -4.15
N ALA A 290 30.15 -4.83 -4.58
CA ALA A 290 29.60 -3.62 -3.97
C ALA A 290 28.09 -3.51 -4.16
N GLU A 291 27.58 -3.82 -5.37
CA GLU A 291 26.14 -3.78 -5.65
C GLU A 291 25.35 -4.83 -4.86
N LEU A 292 25.89 -6.04 -4.73
CA LEU A 292 25.28 -7.09 -3.92
C LEU A 292 25.33 -6.77 -2.44
N GLU A 293 26.41 -6.15 -1.94
CA GLU A 293 26.48 -5.74 -0.54
C GLU A 293 25.47 -4.62 -0.24
N ALA A 294 25.38 -3.62 -1.11
CA ALA A 294 24.39 -2.56 -1.00
C ALA A 294 22.95 -3.10 -1.06
N SER A 295 22.72 -4.15 -1.84
CA SER A 295 21.36 -4.65 -2.12
C SER A 295 20.90 -5.78 -1.20
N LEU A 296 21.81 -6.67 -0.80
CA LEU A 296 21.52 -7.89 -0.05
C LEU A 296 22.13 -7.87 1.36
N GLY A 297 22.98 -6.90 1.69
CA GLY A 297 23.73 -6.88 2.95
C GLY A 297 22.88 -6.66 4.20
N GLN A 298 21.62 -6.24 4.05
CA GLN A 298 20.67 -6.13 5.16
C GLN A 298 19.90 -7.42 5.45
N ILE A 299 20.01 -8.44 4.59
CA ILE A 299 19.29 -9.71 4.78
C ILE A 299 19.85 -10.42 6.01
N GLU A 300 18.98 -10.71 6.97
CA GLU A 300 19.28 -11.37 8.24
C GLU A 300 18.77 -12.81 8.25
N VAL A 301 17.57 -13.03 7.69
CA VAL A 301 16.85 -14.32 7.74
C VAL A 301 16.35 -14.74 6.37
N ILE A 302 16.59 -16.01 6.01
CA ILE A 302 15.94 -16.69 4.88
C ILE A 302 15.08 -17.82 5.42
N LYS A 303 13.79 -17.83 5.08
CA LYS A 303 12.82 -18.82 5.57
C LYS A 303 12.94 -20.19 4.90
N GLY A 304 13.16 -20.18 3.59
CA GLY A 304 13.42 -21.39 2.82
C GLY A 304 14.89 -21.80 2.87
N TYR A 305 15.45 -22.14 1.70
CA TYR A 305 16.88 -22.43 1.51
C TYR A 305 17.62 -21.30 0.78
N LEU A 306 18.95 -21.30 0.90
CA LEU A 306 19.87 -20.52 0.07
C LEU A 306 20.62 -21.46 -0.86
N SER A 307 20.51 -21.27 -2.18
CA SER A 307 21.22 -22.06 -3.19
C SER A 307 22.10 -21.16 -4.06
N ILE A 308 23.35 -21.57 -4.30
CA ILE A 308 24.30 -20.83 -5.14
C ILE A 308 24.64 -21.72 -6.33
N ARG A 309 24.21 -21.30 -7.52
CA ARG A 309 24.28 -22.12 -8.74
C ARG A 309 24.88 -21.32 -9.88
N ARG A 310 25.96 -21.82 -10.49
CA ARG A 310 26.59 -21.18 -11.68
C ARG A 310 26.93 -19.70 -11.45
N ALA A 311 27.37 -19.37 -10.23
CA ALA A 311 27.65 -18.00 -9.80
C ALA A 311 29.13 -17.64 -10.02
N TYR A 312 29.61 -17.71 -11.27
CA TYR A 312 31.04 -17.64 -11.60
C TYR A 312 31.71 -16.32 -11.26
N ALA A 313 30.95 -15.25 -11.10
CA ALA A 313 31.49 -13.93 -10.78
C ALA A 313 31.66 -13.69 -9.27
N LEU A 314 31.26 -14.66 -8.42
CA LEU A 314 31.37 -14.54 -6.98
C LEU A 314 32.61 -15.24 -6.46
N VAL A 315 33.43 -14.49 -5.73
CA VAL A 315 34.60 -15.00 -5.01
C VAL A 315 34.31 -15.23 -3.52
N SER A 316 33.26 -14.60 -2.99
CA SER A 316 32.89 -14.61 -1.57
C SER A 316 31.40 -14.32 -1.41
N LEU A 317 30.83 -14.76 -0.28
CA LEU A 317 29.47 -14.42 0.16
C LEU A 317 29.45 -13.30 1.23
N SER A 318 30.57 -12.62 1.45
CA SER A 318 30.69 -11.55 2.46
C SER A 318 29.72 -10.39 2.27
N PHE A 319 29.16 -10.23 1.07
CA PHE A 319 28.10 -9.27 0.78
C PHE A 319 26.79 -9.58 1.55
N LEU A 320 26.57 -10.82 2.00
CA LEU A 320 25.46 -11.21 2.90
C LEU A 320 25.84 -10.93 4.37
N ARG A 321 26.26 -9.69 4.64
CA ARG A 321 26.94 -9.31 5.88
C ARG A 321 26.16 -9.60 7.16
N LYS A 322 24.84 -9.46 7.12
CA LYS A 322 23.96 -9.68 8.27
C LYS A 322 23.28 -11.06 8.29
N LEU A 323 23.48 -11.88 7.26
CA LEU A 323 22.77 -13.15 7.16
C LEU A 323 23.29 -14.10 8.24
N HIS A 324 22.41 -14.43 9.18
CA HIS A 324 22.73 -15.27 10.34
C HIS A 324 21.77 -16.44 10.54
N THR A 325 20.69 -16.53 9.75
CA THR A 325 19.69 -17.61 9.90
C THR A 325 19.12 -18.03 8.55
N ILE A 326 19.17 -19.34 8.28
CA ILE A 326 18.44 -20.00 7.20
C ILE A 326 17.54 -21.06 7.87
N LYS A 327 16.21 -20.93 7.76
CA LYS A 327 15.26 -21.76 8.51
C LYS A 327 15.03 -23.14 7.89
N GLY A 328 15.14 -23.27 6.56
CA GLY A 328 14.94 -24.55 5.88
C GLY A 328 13.49 -25.05 5.91
N GLU A 329 12.50 -24.15 5.97
CA GLU A 329 11.07 -24.51 5.92
C GLU A 329 10.69 -25.20 4.59
N GLN A 330 11.48 -24.94 3.55
CA GLN A 330 11.48 -25.65 2.27
C GLN A 330 12.92 -26.07 1.96
N LEU A 331 13.08 -27.26 1.39
CA LEU A 331 14.37 -27.81 0.97
C LEU A 331 14.44 -27.88 -0.55
N GLU A 332 15.65 -27.79 -1.09
CA GLU A 332 15.87 -27.92 -2.53
C GLU A 332 15.68 -29.39 -2.93
N ALA A 333 14.82 -29.66 -3.92
CA ALA A 333 14.65 -31.02 -4.45
C ALA A 333 15.90 -31.43 -5.25
N GLU A 334 16.34 -32.69 -5.05
CA GLU A 334 17.52 -33.28 -5.71
C GLU A 334 17.37 -33.40 -7.23
#